data_AF-A0A937TNS6-F1
#
_entry.id   AF-A0A937TNS6-F1
#
_cell.length_a   1.000
_cell.length_b   1.000
_cell.length_c   1.000
_cell.angle_alpha   90.00
_cell.angle_beta   90.00
_cell.angle_gamma   90.00
#
_symmetry.space_group_name_H-M   'P 1'
#
loop_
_entity.id
_entity.type
_entity.pdbx_description
1 polymer ?
#
loop_
_entity_poly.entity_id
_entity_poly.type
_entity_poly.pdbx_seq_one_letter_code
_entity_poly.pdbx_strand_id
1 'polypeptide(L)' 'MKSEAELTLSILECYLKHGPSLSIKDLRIKTKISQRKIKYILSVLKKRGYLTKAKDTDAYILSKKITMLI' A
#
# COMPACT_ATOMS: atom_id res chain seq x y z
N MET A 1 -7.05 16.07 -10.90
CA MET A 1 -5.90 15.38 -10.26
C MET A 1 -6.46 14.48 -9.17
N LYS A 2 -6.00 13.23 -9.03
CA LYS A 2 -6.49 12.36 -7.93
C LYS A 2 -6.12 12.92 -6.56
N SER A 3 -7.06 12.90 -5.61
CA SER A 3 -6.86 13.32 -4.22
C SER A 3 -6.03 12.30 -3.42
N GLU A 4 -5.54 12.67 -2.23
CA GLU A 4 -4.82 11.74 -1.34
C GLU A 4 -5.70 10.53 -0.94
N ALA A 5 -6.99 10.78 -0.70
CA ALA A 5 -7.95 9.74 -0.36
C ALA A 5 -8.14 8.73 -1.51
N GLU A 6 -8.29 9.21 -2.74
CA GLU A 6 -8.44 8.35 -3.92
C GLU A 6 -7.18 7.51 -4.19
N LEU A 7 -5.99 8.08 -3.97
CA LEU A 7 -4.73 7.35 -4.10
C LEU A 7 -4.61 6.27 -3.03
N THR A 8 -5.04 6.56 -1.80
CA THR A 8 -5.05 5.60 -0.70
C THR A 8 -5.99 4.44 -0.99
N LEU A 9 -7.23 4.73 -1.42
CA LEU A 9 -8.19 3.71 -1.83
C LEU A 9 -7.65 2.82 -2.95
N SER A 10 -7.06 3.42 -3.99
CA SER A 10 -6.46 2.67 -5.10
C SER A 10 -5.36 1.71 -4.64
N ILE A 11 -4.56 2.10 -3.64
CA ILE A 11 -3.50 1.24 -3.07
C ILE A 11 -4.12 0.12 -2.22
N LEU A 12 -5.10 0.42 -1.38
CA LEU A 12 -5.78 -0.58 -0.54
C LEU A 12 -6.53 -1.61 -1.38
N GLU A 13 -7.24 -1.19 -2.43
CA GLU A 13 -7.87 -2.11 -3.39
C GLU A 13 -6.86 -3.05 -4.05
N CYS A 14 -5.65 -2.56 -4.31
CA CYS A 14 -4.58 -3.37 -4.88
C CYS A 14 -4.19 -4.50 -3.92
N TYR A 15 -4.08 -4.21 -2.63
CA TYR A 15 -3.85 -5.23 -1.61
C TYR A 15 -5.00 -6.22 -1.49
N LEU A 16 -6.25 -5.75 -1.55
CA LEU A 16 -7.43 -6.61 -1.54
C LEU A 16 -7.44 -7.61 -2.70
N LYS A 17 -7.06 -7.16 -3.90
CA LYS A 17 -7.08 -7.99 -5.12
C LYS A 17 -5.88 -8.92 -5.28
N HIS A 18 -4.73 -8.55 -4.73
CA HIS A 18 -3.46 -9.21 -5.05
C HIS A 18 -2.72 -9.76 -3.83
N GLY A 19 -3.32 -9.65 -2.65
CA GLY A 19 -2.81 -10.21 -1.42
C GLY A 19 -2.13 -9.17 -0.52
N PRO A 20 -1.85 -9.58 0.73
CA PRO A 20 -1.46 -8.65 1.79
C PRO A 20 -0.03 -8.12 1.67
N SER A 21 0.81 -8.67 0.78
CA SER A 21 2.22 -8.28 0.63
C SER A 21 2.50 -7.83 -0.79
N LEU A 22 2.79 -6.54 -0.99
CA LEU A 22 3.07 -5.96 -2.30
C LEU A 22 4.32 -5.08 -2.25
N SER A 23 5.15 -5.17 -3.29
CA SER A 23 6.27 -4.25 -3.46
C SER A 23 5.83 -2.90 -4.03
N ILE A 24 6.67 -1.88 -3.86
CA ILE A 24 6.46 -0.58 -4.52
C ILE A 24 6.36 -0.76 -6.05
N LYS A 25 7.11 -1.71 -6.63
CA LYS A 25 7.06 -2.02 -8.07
C LYS A 25 5.70 -2.61 -8.45
N ASP A 26 5.16 -3.54 -7.68
CA ASP A 26 3.85 -4.14 -7.92
C ASP A 26 2.74 -3.10 -7.85
N LEU A 27 2.77 -2.26 -6.81
CA LEU A 27 1.82 -1.16 -6.64
C LEU A 27 1.88 -0.20 -7.83
N ARG A 28 3.08 0.13 -8.33
CA ARG A 28 3.25 1.01 -9.49
C ARG A 28 2.62 0.42 -10.75
N ILE A 29 2.88 -0.85 -11.03
CA ILE A 29 2.36 -1.55 -12.21
C ILE A 29 0.83 -1.64 -12.14
N LYS A 30 0.29 -2.03 -10.97
CA LYS A 30 -1.14 -2.32 -10.80
C LYS A 30 -2.00 -1.06 -10.67
N THR A 31 -1.51 -0.02 -10.00
CA THR A 31 -2.29 1.22 -9.77
C THR A 31 -2.01 2.32 -10.79
N LYS A 32 -0.92 2.20 -11.58
CA LYS A 32 -0.40 3.25 -12.47
C LYS A 32 -0.10 4.59 -11.75
N ILE A 33 0.09 4.55 -10.43
CA ILE A 33 0.46 5.72 -9.61
C ILE A 33 1.98 5.89 -9.63
N SER A 34 2.46 7.14 -9.63
CA SER A 34 3.90 7.41 -9.57
C SER A 34 4.54 6.89 -8.29
N GLN A 35 5.79 6.44 -8.40
CA GLN A 35 6.54 5.87 -7.27
C GLN A 35 6.67 6.85 -6.08
N ARG A 36 6.82 8.15 -6.36
CA ARG A 36 6.88 9.20 -5.32
C ARG A 36 5.58 9.25 -4.50
N LYS A 37 4.43 9.21 -5.16
CA LYS A 37 3.11 9.21 -4.51
C LYS A 37 2.88 7.92 -3.74
N ILE A 38 3.24 6.77 -4.31
CA ILE A 38 3.16 5.47 -3.61
C ILE A 38 3.99 5.52 -2.33
N LYS A 39 5.26 5.95 -2.39
CA LYS A 39 6.12 6.06 -1.20
C LYS A 39 5.53 6.97 -0.12
N TYR A 40 4.92 8.09 -0.54
CA TYR A 40 4.24 9.01 0.39
C TYR A 40 3.06 8.31 1.10
N ILE A 41 2.14 7.71 0.35
CA ILE A 41 0.96 7.03 0.94
C ILE A 41 1.39 5.85 1.82
N LEU A 42 2.34 5.02 1.38
CA LEU A 42 2.86 3.90 2.18
C LEU A 42 3.49 4.38 3.48
N SER A 43 4.20 5.51 3.46
CA SER A 43 4.77 6.12 4.67
C SER A 43 3.67 6.57 5.65
N VAL A 44 2.60 7.20 5.15
CA VAL A 44 1.43 7.60 5.96
C VAL A 44 0.75 6.37 6.57
N LEU A 45 0.45 5.35 5.76
CA LEU A 45 -0.21 4.12 6.21
C LEU A 45 0.65 3.34 7.21
N LYS A 46 1.98 3.29 7.00
CA LYS A 46 2.93 2.69 7.95
C LYS A 46 2.93 3.44 9.28
N LYS A 47 3.00 4.77 9.27
CA LYS A 47 2.95 5.60 10.50
C LYS A 47 1.67 5.38 11.30
N ARG A 48 0.56 5.09 10.63
CA ARG A 48 -0.74 4.79 11.26
C ARG A 48 -0.90 3.32 11.68
N GLY A 49 0.12 2.48 11.48
CA GLY A 49 0.09 1.06 11.86
C GLY A 49 -0.75 0.18 10.94
N TYR A 50 -1.09 0.66 9.74
CA TYR A 50 -1.84 -0.12 8.76
C TYR A 50 -0.93 -1.02 7.91
N LEU A 51 0.33 -0.62 7.71
CA LEU A 51 1.32 -1.37 6.95
C LEU A 51 2.60 -1.57 7.75
N THR A 52 3.28 -2.69 7.50
CA THR A 52 4.64 -2.95 7.97
C THR A 52 5.56 -3.16 6.78
N LYS A 53 6.76 -2.57 6.79
CA LYS A 53 7.76 -2.86 5.74
C LYS A 53 8.40 -4.21 6.06
N ALA A 54 8.41 -5.12 5.08
CA ALA A 54 9.08 -6.40 5.22
C ALA A 54 10.60 -6.19 5.39
N LYS A 55 11.23 -6.99 6.26
CA LYS A 55 12.67 -6.95 6.47
C LYS A 55 13.37 -7.36 5.16
N ASP A 56 14.39 -6.61 4.78
CA ASP A 56 15.27 -6.91 3.63
C ASP A 56 14.59 -6.94 2.24
N THR A 57 13.38 -6.40 2.12
CA THR A 57 12.69 -6.23 0.82
C THR A 57 12.05 -4.85 0.70
N ASP A 58 11.64 -4.49 -0.51
CA ASP A 58 10.86 -3.26 -0.77
C ASP A 58 9.34 -3.50 -0.70
N ALA A 59 8.93 -4.61 -0.07
CA ALA A 59 7.54 -4.98 0.15
C ALA A 59 6.96 -4.34 1.42
N TYR A 60 5.69 -3.96 1.31
CA TYR A 60 4.86 -3.49 2.40
C TYR A 60 3.73 -4.48 2.60
N ILE A 61 3.54 -4.90 3.84
CA ILE A 61 2.58 -5.93 4.26
C ILE A 61 1.43 -5.26 5.01
N LEU A 62 0.19 -5.58 4.67
CA LEU A 62 -0.99 -5.24 5.45
C LEU A 62 -0.87 -5.79 6.88
N SER A 63 -1.08 -4.92 7.84
CA SER A 63 -1.02 -5.31 9.25
C SER A 63 -2.20 -6.22 9.60
N LYS A 64 -1.97 -7.19 10.48
CA LYS A 64 -2.98 -8.18 10.90
C LYS A 64 -4.29 -7.57 11.40
N LYS A 65 -4.24 -6.35 11.96
CA LYS A 65 -5.42 -5.57 12.38
C LYS A 65 -6.40 -5.29 11.23
N ILE A 66 -5.91 -5.13 10.00
CA ILE A 66 -6.75 -4.88 8.83
C ILE A 66 -7.22 -6.20 8.21
N THR A 67 -6.37 -7.23 8.15
CA THR A 67 -6.75 -8.52 7.55
C THR A 67 -7.79 -9.28 8.35
N MET A 68 -8.10 -8.90 9.60
CA MET A 68 -9.22 -9.45 10.37
C MET A 68 -10.56 -8.76 10.09
N LEU A 69 -10.57 -7.64 9.36
CA LEU A 69 -11.75 -6.84 9.04
C LEU A 69 -12.26 -7.05 7.61
N ILE A 70 -11.57 -7.89 6.83
CA ILE A 70 -11.81 -8.18 5.41
C ILE A 70 -11.92 -9.70 5.28
#